data_AF-A0A2L2YUD4-F1
#
_entry.id   AF-A0A2L2YUD4-F1
#
_cell.length_a   1.000
_cell.length_b   1.000
_cell.length_c   1.000
_cell.angle_alpha   90.00
_cell.angle_beta   90.00
_cell.angle_gamma   90.00
#
_symmetry.space_group_name_H-M   'P 1'
#
loop_
_entity.id
_entity.type
_entity.pdbx_description
1 polymer ?
#
loop_
_entity_poly.entity_id
_entity_poly.type
_entity_poly.pdbx_seq_one_letter_code
_entity_poly.pdbx_strand_id
1 'polypeptide(L)'
;EYDCPQVQCFKNYIAQQPDELSLQESDVVTVHRKMNDGWYEGRRLRDGLQGWFPASHTMDIPCSRARASNLRQCYRLLMLSHHKS
;
A
#
# COMPACT_ATOMS: atom_id res chain seq x y z
N GLU A 1 -5.13 -18.65 6.92
CA GLU A 1 -5.40 -17.33 6.32
C GLU A 1 -4.12 -16.53 6.35
N TYR A 2 -3.52 -16.24 5.19
CA TYR A 2 -2.43 -15.28 5.13
C TYR A 2 -3.06 -13.89 5.25
N ASP A 3 -3.06 -13.34 6.46
CA ASP A 3 -3.46 -11.96 6.63
C ASP A 3 -2.37 -11.07 6.03
N CYS A 4 -2.67 -10.40 4.92
CA CYS A 4 -1.80 -9.39 4.34
C CYS A 4 -2.19 -8.05 4.97
N PRO A 5 -1.52 -7.57 6.04
CA PRO A 5 -1.89 -6.31 6.68
C PRO A 5 -1.84 -5.19 5.65
N GLN A 6 -2.87 -4.34 5.65
CA GLN A 6 -2.96 -3.20 4.76
C GLN A 6 -3.23 -1.94 5.54
N VAL A 7 -2.72 -0.84 5.01
CA VAL A 7 -3.01 0.51 5.50
C VAL A 7 -3.55 1.36 4.35
N GLN A 8 -4.39 2.33 4.69
CA GLN A 8 -4.83 3.38 3.77
C GLN A 8 -4.15 4.70 4.14
N CYS A 9 -3.58 5.37 3.15
CA CYS A 9 -3.07 6.72 3.30
C CYS A 9 -4.22 7.71 3.50
N PHE A 10 -4.20 8.49 4.57
CA PHE A 10 -5.18 9.57 4.83
C PHE A 10 -4.56 10.97 4.71
N LYS A 11 -3.24 11.04 4.51
CA LYS A 11 -2.48 12.29 4.36
C LYS A 11 -1.33 12.07 3.39
N ASN A 12 -1.24 12.90 2.35
CA ASN A 12 -0.17 12.81 1.36
C ASN A 12 1.23 12.81 1.98
N TYR A 13 2.13 12.02 1.40
CA TYR A 13 3.54 11.96 1.76
C TYR A 13 4.40 11.99 0.50
N ILE A 14 5.43 12.82 0.50
CA ILE A 14 6.40 12.92 -0.60
C ILE A 14 7.70 12.29 -0.12
N ALA A 15 8.20 11.31 -0.89
CA ALA A 15 9.47 10.66 -0.62
C ALA A 15 10.61 11.68 -0.66
N GLN A 16 11.46 11.62 0.35
CA GLN A 16 12.67 12.40 0.54
C GLN A 16 13.93 11.60 0.22
N GLN A 17 13.86 10.26 0.29
CA GLN A 17 14.95 9.36 -0.04
C GLN A 17 14.57 8.37 -1.17
N PRO A 18 15.54 7.79 -1.91
CA PRO A 18 15.25 6.89 -3.02
C PRO A 18 14.55 5.58 -2.65
N ASP A 19 14.68 5.15 -1.40
CA ASP A 19 14.04 3.96 -0.84
C ASP A 19 12.67 4.25 -0.22
N GLU A 20 12.25 5.51 -0.18
CA GLU A 20 10.95 5.92 0.33
C GLU A 20 9.86 5.88 -0.76
N LEU A 21 8.65 5.53 -0.33
CA LEU A 21 7.45 5.47 -1.14
C LEU A 21 6.61 6.71 -0.90
N SER A 22 6.53 7.61 -1.89
CA SER A 22 5.55 8.71 -1.88
C SER A 22 4.14 8.12 -1.82
N LEU A 23 3.22 8.71 -1.07
CA LEU A 23 1.81 8.27 -0.95
C LEU A 23 0.85 9.42 -1.24
N GLN A 24 -0.28 9.09 -1.86
CA GLN A 24 -1.43 9.98 -2.02
C GLN A 24 -2.59 9.52 -1.15
N GLU A 25 -3.46 10.42 -0.75
CA GLU A 25 -4.70 10.10 -0.05
C GLU A 25 -5.47 8.98 -0.78
N SER A 26 -5.99 8.04 0.01
CA SER A 26 -6.64 6.81 -0.44
C SER A 26 -5.75 5.74 -1.07
N ASP A 27 -4.43 5.93 -1.14
CA ASP A 27 -3.53 4.83 -1.46
C ASP A 27 -3.67 3.69 -0.46
N VAL A 28 -3.80 2.47 -0.98
CA VAL A 28 -3.74 1.24 -0.19
C VAL A 28 -2.37 0.59 -0.35
N VAL A 29 -1.74 0.30 0.77
CA VAL A 29 -0.40 -0.30 0.82
C VAL A 29 -0.48 -1.61 1.59
N THR A 30 0.04 -2.69 1.00
CA THR A 30 0.30 -3.94 1.73
C THR A 30 1.58 -3.76 2.53
N VAL A 31 1.51 -3.97 3.85
CA VAL A 31 2.63 -3.75 4.76
C VAL A 31 3.44 -5.04 4.86
N HIS A 32 4.75 -4.94 4.62
CA HIS A 32 5.69 -6.06 4.76
C HIS A 32 6.45 -5.98 6.09
N ARG A 33 6.80 -4.77 6.53
CA ARG A 33 7.57 -4.53 7.75
C ARG A 33 7.08 -3.30 8.49
N LYS A 34 7.07 -3.37 9.83
CA LYS A 34 6.83 -2.22 10.72
C LYS A 34 8.06 -2.06 11.61
N MET A 35 8.63 -0.85 11.66
CA MET A 35 9.75 -0.49 12.51
C MET A 35 9.26 0.28 13.74
N ASN A 36 10.01 0.18 14.84
CA ASN A 36 9.63 0.80 16.12
C ASN A 36 9.73 2.34 16.11
N ASP A 37 10.40 2.91 15.12
CA ASP A 37 10.56 4.35 14.90
C ASP A 37 9.41 4.97 14.08
N GLY A 38 8.39 4.17 13.74
CA GLY A 38 7.21 4.64 13.02
C GLY A 38 7.32 4.54 11.50
N TRP A 39 8.32 3.85 10.96
CA TRP A 39 8.44 3.57 9.53
C TRP A 39 7.86 2.21 9.14
N TYR A 40 7.06 2.21 8.08
CA TYR A 40 6.53 1.00 7.46
C TYR A 40 7.19 0.80 6.09
N GLU A 41 7.49 -0.45 5.77
CA GLU A 41 7.85 -0.86 4.41
C GLU A 41 6.65 -1.58 3.80
N GLY A 42 6.32 -1.27 2.56
CA GLY A 42 5.21 -1.94 1.90
C GLY A 42 5.13 -1.71 0.41
N ARG A 43 4.17 -2.37 -0.21
CA ARG A 43 3.89 -2.30 -1.65
C ARG A 43 2.53 -1.66 -1.90
N ARG A 44 2.50 -0.56 -2.64
CA ARG A 44 1.27 0.13 -3.00
C ARG A 44 0.52 -0.64 -4.10
N LEU A 45 -0.80 -0.76 -3.93
CA LEU A 45 -1.60 -1.59 -4.82
C LEU A 45 -1.84 -1.00 -6.22
N ARG A 46 -1.92 0.33 -6.38
CA ARG A 46 -2.29 0.92 -7.68
C ARG A 46 -1.24 0.72 -8.78
N ASP A 47 0.04 0.72 -8.42
CA ASP A 47 1.18 0.73 -9.34
C ASP A 47 2.24 -0.31 -8.98
N GLY A 48 2.10 -0.97 -7.83
CA GLY A 48 3.01 -2.01 -7.38
C GLY A 48 4.35 -1.49 -6.87
N LEU A 49 4.54 -0.16 -6.71
CA LEU A 49 5.76 0.42 -6.18
C LEU A 49 5.95 0.05 -4.70
N GLN A 50 7.21 -0.11 -4.29
CA GLN A 50 7.60 -0.48 -2.94
C GLN A 50 8.58 0.54 -2.38
N GLY A 51 8.50 0.74 -1.06
CA GLY A 51 9.45 1.55 -0.32
C GLY A 51 8.97 1.83 1.10
N TRP A 52 9.72 2.69 1.78
CA TRP A 52 9.46 3.13 3.14
C TRP A 52 8.51 4.32 3.21
N PHE A 53 7.61 4.31 4.16
CA PHE A 53 6.72 5.44 4.40
C PHE A 53 6.39 5.57 5.89
N PRO A 54 6.09 6.79 6.37
CA PRO A 54 5.75 7.02 7.77
C PRO A 54 4.35 6.49 8.11
N ALA A 55 4.25 5.69 9.17
CA ALA A 55 2.99 5.18 9.71
C ALA A 55 2.00 6.31 10.03
N SER A 56 2.49 7.48 10.45
CA SER A 56 1.70 8.66 10.82
C SER A 56 0.88 9.26 9.67
N HIS A 57 1.08 8.82 8.44
CA HIS A 57 0.31 9.23 7.26
C HIS A 57 -0.74 8.18 6.86
N THR A 58 -0.86 7.10 7.62
CA THR A 58 -1.66 5.93 7.28
C THR A 58 -2.53 5.42 8.43
N MET A 59 -3.61 4.73 8.10
CA MET A 59 -4.46 4.03 9.06
C MET A 59 -4.57 2.55 8.69
N ASP A 60 -4.53 1.65 9.68
CA ASP A 60 -4.73 0.22 9.43
C ASP A 60 -6.14 -0.05 8.87
N ILE A 61 -6.23 -1.02 7.95
CA ILE A 61 -7.50 -1.54 7.42
C ILE A 61 -7.79 -2.86 8.17
N PRO A 62 -8.58 -2.86 9.27
CA PRO A 62 -8.76 -4.05 10.11
C PRO A 62 -9.68 -5.11 9.50
N CYS A 63 -10.51 -4.75 8.52
CA CYS A 63 -11.46 -5.67 7.91
C CYS A 63 -10.80 -6.56 6.85
N SER A 64 -10.64 -7.86 7.15
CA SER A 64 -10.06 -8.85 6.23
C SER A 64 -10.77 -8.92 4.88
N ARG A 65 -12.11 -8.77 4.87
CA ARG A 65 -12.91 -8.71 3.63
C ARG A 65 -12.55 -7.50 2.77
N ALA A 66 -12.32 -6.35 3.39
CA ALA A 66 -11.88 -5.15 2.69
C ALA A 66 -10.49 -5.36 2.10
N ARG A 67 -9.55 -5.91 2.88
CA ARG A 67 -8.19 -6.23 2.40
C ARG A 67 -8.19 -7.17 1.19
N ALA A 68 -8.98 -8.24 1.27
CA ALA A 68 -9.13 -9.18 0.17
C ALA A 68 -9.80 -8.55 -1.07
N SER A 69 -10.74 -7.62 -0.87
CA SER A 69 -11.38 -6.88 -1.97
C SER A 69 -10.39 -5.98 -2.70
N ASN A 70 -9.54 -5.26 -1.95
CA ASN A 70 -8.51 -4.39 -2.51
C ASN A 70 -7.54 -5.17 -3.41
N LEU A 71 -7.08 -6.34 -2.95
CA LEU A 71 -6.21 -7.21 -3.74
C LEU A 71 -6.89 -7.70 -5.03
N ARG A 72 -8.13 -8.18 -4.95
CA ARG A 72 -8.88 -8.64 -6.15
C ARG A 72 -9.07 -7.52 -7.17
N GLN A 73 -9.37 -6.31 -6.72
CA GLN A 73 -9.52 -5.15 -7.59
C GLN A 73 -8.21 -4.80 -8.29
N CYS A 74 -7.11 -4.77 -7.53
CA CYS A 74 -5.76 -4.53 -8.05
C CYS A 74 -5.39 -5.56 -9.13
N TYR A 75 -5.53 -6.86 -8.86
CA TYR A 75 -5.25 -7.92 -9.83
C TYR A 75 -6.10 -7.79 -11.11
N ARG A 76 -7.39 -7.42 -10.97
CA ARG A 76 -8.25 -7.20 -12.14
C ARG A 76 -7.72 -6.07 -13.02
N LEU A 77 -7.34 -4.93 -12.43
CA LEU A 77 -6.82 -3.79 -13.18
C LEU A 77 -5.48 -4.10 -13.85
N LEU A 78 -4.57 -4.76 -13.14
CA LEU A 78 -3.27 -5.17 -13.68
C LEU A 78 -3.43 -6.12 -14.89
N MET A 79 -4.30 -7.13 -14.78
CA MET A 79 -4.57 -8.05 -15.89
C MET A 79 -5.17 -7.35 -17.12
N LEU A 80 -5.99 -6.31 -16.91
CA LEU A 80 -6.55 -5.50 -17.99
C LEU A 80 -5.49 -4.59 -18.64
N SER A 81 -4.52 -4.08 -17.88
CA SER A 81 -3.41 -3.29 -18.45
C SER A 81 -2.48 -4.13 -19.33
N HIS A 82 -2.26 -5.41 -19.03
CA HIS A 82 -1.42 -6.30 -19.84
C HIS A 82 -2.07 -6.76 -21.16
N HIS A 83 -3.39 -6.67 -21.31
CA HIS A 83 -4.10 -7.01 -22.55
C HIS A 83 -4.19 -5.87 -23.57
N LYS A 84 -3.68 -4.68 -23.24
CA LYS A 84 -3.71 -3.49 -24.11
C LYS A 84 -2.34 -3.14 -24.72
N SER A 85 -1.36 -4.02 -24.62
CA SER A 85 -0.01 -3.85 -25.20
C SER A 85 0.22 -4.79 -26.37
#